data_AF-A0A098VXN9-F1
#
_entry.id   AF-A0A098VXN9-F1
#
_cell.length_a   1.000
_cell.length_b   1.000
_cell.length_c   1.000
_cell.angle_alpha   90.00
_cell.angle_beta   90.00
_cell.angle_gamma   90.00
#
_symmetry.space_group_name_H-M   'P 1'
#
loop_
_entity.id
_entity.type
_entity.pdbx_description
1 polymer ?
#
loop_
_entity_poly.entity_id
_entity_poly.type
_entity_poly.pdbx_seq_one_letter_code
_entity_poly.pdbx_strand_id
1 'polypeptide(L)'
;SRCCIANLQLNVFKPVIIKNVLQSIRLLSDAIISFDKHCISGIQPNTKRIEWLMNQSLMLVTALNPHIGYDKAAKVAKKAHIEGITLKEAAISLGFLTDEQFDTWVKPENMIGPK
;
A
#
# COMPACT_ATOMS: atom_id res chain seq x y z
N SER A 1 13.28 23.04 21.81
CA SER A 1 13.33 23.77 23.10
C SER A 1 14.27 24.99 23.14
N ARG A 2 14.77 25.55 22.03
CA ARG A 2 15.68 26.74 22.05
C ARG A 2 15.10 28.02 21.45
N CYS A 3 13.92 27.99 20.84
CA CYS A 3 13.34 29.16 20.15
C CYS A 3 12.65 30.15 21.13
N CYS A 4 12.31 29.72 22.34
CA CYS A 4 11.42 30.48 23.24
C CYS A 4 12.13 31.48 24.17
N ILE A 5 13.47 31.60 24.15
CA ILE A 5 14.23 32.53 25.01
C ILE A 5 14.66 33.75 24.18
N ALA A 6 13.68 34.49 23.64
CA ALA A 6 13.93 35.75 22.96
C ALA A 6 13.71 36.91 23.95
N ASN A 7 14.80 37.58 24.37
CA ASN A 7 14.74 38.84 25.11
C ASN A 7 14.55 40.01 24.13
N LEU A 8 13.66 40.93 24.49
CA LEU A 8 12.91 41.88 23.63
C LEU A 8 13.69 42.79 22.64
N GLN A 9 15.03 42.78 22.53
CA GLN A 9 15.75 43.72 21.64
C GLN A 9 16.78 43.12 20.67
N LEU A 10 17.29 41.89 20.85
CA LEU A 10 18.13 41.24 19.83
C LEU A 10 18.23 39.74 20.09
N ASN A 11 17.93 38.90 19.09
CA ASN A 11 18.09 37.46 19.22
C ASN A 11 19.59 37.08 19.08
N VAL A 12 20.26 36.86 20.20
CA VAL A 12 21.69 36.50 20.29
C VAL A 12 21.96 35.05 19.81
N PHE A 13 20.91 34.25 19.54
CA PHE A 13 21.02 32.87 19.07
C PHE A 13 20.94 32.72 17.54
N LYS A 14 20.84 33.84 16.78
CA LYS A 14 20.87 33.85 15.31
C LYS A 14 21.97 32.95 14.68
N PRO A 15 23.23 32.89 15.17
CA PRO A 15 24.26 32.03 14.58
C PRO A 15 24.02 30.52 14.80
N VAL A 16 23.41 30.15 15.92
CA VAL A 16 23.11 28.74 16.25
C VAL A 16 21.88 28.26 15.48
N ILE A 17 20.88 29.14 15.29
CA ILE A 17 19.68 28.83 14.50
C ILE A 17 20.06 28.62 13.03
N ILE A 18 20.82 29.53 12.43
CA ILE A 18 21.21 29.41 11.01
C ILE A 18 22.13 28.21 10.76
N LYS A 19 23.04 27.89 11.70
CA LYS A 19 23.91 26.71 11.60
C LYS A 19 23.11 25.41 11.60
N ASN A 20 22.11 25.27 12.49
CA ASN A 20 21.27 24.07 12.52
C ASN A 20 20.41 23.94 11.26
N VAL A 21 19.86 25.05 10.76
CA VAL A 21 19.05 25.03 9.52
C VAL A 21 19.91 24.62 8.32
N LEU A 22 21.08 25.24 8.12
CA LEU A 22 21.98 24.89 7.01
C LEU A 22 22.53 23.47 7.13
N GLN A 23 22.83 23.01 8.34
CA GLN A 23 23.26 21.64 8.58
C GLN A 23 22.16 20.64 8.24
N SER A 24 20.92 20.88 8.66
CA SER A 24 19.78 20.00 8.34
C SER A 24 19.49 19.98 6.83
N ILE A 25 19.53 21.12 6.15
CA ILE A 25 19.35 21.20 4.70
C ILE A 25 20.42 20.38 3.98
N ARG A 26 21.69 20.52 4.39
CA ARG A 26 22.79 19.76 3.79
C ARG A 26 22.65 18.26 4.03
N LEU A 27 22.36 17.85 5.26
CA LEU A 27 22.17 16.44 5.60
C LEU A 27 21.00 15.82 4.83
N LEU A 28 19.87 16.52 4.71
CA LEU A 28 18.73 16.05 3.94
C LEU A 28 19.07 15.96 2.44
N SER A 29 19.76 16.96 1.90
CA SER A 29 20.17 16.97 0.48
C SER A 29 21.10 15.80 0.16
N ASP A 30 22.13 15.60 0.99
CA ASP A 30 23.10 14.51 0.83
C ASP A 30 22.42 13.14 1.03
N ALA A 31 21.51 13.03 2.00
CA ALA A 31 20.76 11.80 2.25
C ALA A 31 19.82 11.45 1.08
N ILE A 32 19.11 12.42 0.51
CA ILE A 32 18.21 12.22 -0.64
C ILE A 32 19.02 11.74 -1.86
N ILE A 33 20.14 12.39 -2.16
CA ILE A 33 21.00 12.01 -3.30
C ILE A 33 21.58 10.60 -3.10
N SER A 34 22.00 10.28 -1.87
CA SER A 34 22.51 8.95 -1.55
C SER A 34 21.42 7.88 -1.63
N PHE A 35 20.21 8.16 -1.12
CA PHE A 35 19.08 7.25 -1.14
C PHE A 35 18.58 6.99 -2.56
N ASP A 36 18.55 8.01 -3.42
CA ASP A 36 18.20 7.88 -4.82
C ASP A 36 19.15 6.93 -5.58
N LYS A 37 20.46 7.14 -5.40
CA LYS A 37 21.50 6.35 -6.08
C LYS A 37 21.62 4.91 -5.56
N HIS A 38 21.56 4.72 -4.24
CA HIS A 38 21.88 3.42 -3.63
C HIS A 38 20.66 2.60 -3.27
N CYS A 39 19.47 3.19 -3.23
CA CYS A 39 18.23 2.49 -2.90
C CYS A 39 17.26 2.55 -4.07
N ILE A 40 16.75 3.75 -4.43
CA ILE A 40 15.65 3.92 -5.39
C ILE A 40 16.01 3.35 -6.77
N SER A 41 17.18 3.72 -7.29
CA SER A 41 17.62 3.32 -8.64
C SER A 41 17.71 1.80 -8.85
N GLY A 42 17.85 1.04 -7.76
CA GLY A 42 17.95 -0.42 -7.79
C GLY A 42 16.65 -1.16 -7.42
N ILE A 43 15.56 -0.44 -7.12
CA ILE A 43 14.30 -1.09 -6.74
C ILE A 43 13.72 -1.80 -7.95
N GLN A 44 13.74 -3.13 -7.93
CA GLN A 44 13.02 -3.95 -8.89
C GLN A 44 11.78 -4.57 -8.24
N PRO A 45 10.61 -4.49 -8.88
CA PRO A 45 9.42 -5.16 -8.37
C PRO A 45 9.60 -6.67 -8.47
N ASN A 46 9.41 -7.38 -7.36
CA ASN A 46 9.28 -8.83 -7.37
C ASN A 46 7.87 -9.20 -7.85
N THR A 47 7.65 -9.15 -9.17
CA THR A 47 6.35 -9.36 -9.81
C THR A 47 5.73 -10.70 -9.42
N LYS A 48 6.52 -11.78 -9.39
CA LYS A 48 6.06 -13.11 -8.96
C LYS A 48 5.46 -13.11 -7.56
N ARG A 49 6.13 -12.46 -6.59
CA ARG A 49 5.63 -12.38 -5.21
C ARG A 49 4.41 -11.48 -5.12
N ILE A 50 4.38 -10.39 -5.87
CA ILE A 50 3.24 -9.46 -5.91
C ILE A 50 2.00 -10.16 -6.48
N GLU A 51 2.13 -10.87 -7.60
CA GLU A 51 1.04 -11.64 -8.21
C GLU A 51 0.54 -12.74 -7.29
N TRP A 52 1.44 -13.48 -6.62
CA TRP A 52 1.05 -14.51 -5.66
C TRP A 52 0.27 -13.93 -4.47
N LEU A 53 0.74 -12.82 -3.89
CA LEU A 53 0.03 -12.13 -2.80
C LEU A 53 -1.31 -11.56 -3.25
N MET A 54 -1.39 -11.04 -4.48
CA MET A 54 -2.62 -10.53 -5.06
C MET A 54 -3.67 -11.64 -5.19
N ASN A 55 -3.28 -12.80 -5.72
CA ASN A 55 -4.18 -13.96 -5.90
C ASN A 55 -4.62 -14.59 -4.56
N GLN A 56 -3.81 -14.48 -3.52
CA GLN A 56 -4.14 -14.93 -2.16
C GLN A 56 -4.96 -13.91 -1.36
N SER A 57 -5.05 -12.66 -1.83
CA SER A 57 -5.69 -11.60 -1.05
C SER A 57 -7.21 -11.75 -1.05
N LEU A 58 -7.78 -11.79 0.16
CA LEU A 58 -9.22 -11.85 0.38
C LEU A 58 -9.96 -10.55 -0.01
N MET A 59 -9.23 -9.46 -0.28
CA MET A 59 -9.79 -8.14 -0.59
C MET A 59 -10.54 -8.10 -1.94
N LEU A 60 -10.15 -8.97 -2.89
CA LEU A 60 -10.75 -9.06 -4.21
C LEU A 60 -12.22 -9.52 -4.17
N VAL A 61 -12.68 -10.02 -3.01
CA VAL A 61 -14.07 -10.44 -2.81
C VAL A 61 -15.08 -9.30 -3.02
N THR A 62 -14.66 -8.05 -2.84
CA THR A 62 -15.52 -6.87 -3.04
C THR A 62 -15.94 -6.70 -4.51
N ALA A 63 -15.14 -7.17 -5.46
CA ALA A 63 -15.51 -7.21 -6.88
C ALA A 63 -16.70 -8.14 -7.14
N LEU A 64 -16.90 -9.15 -6.27
CA LEU A 64 -17.98 -10.12 -6.41
C LEU A 64 -19.32 -9.60 -5.88
N ASN A 65 -19.32 -8.58 -5.01
CA ASN A 65 -20.53 -8.00 -4.42
C ASN A 65 -21.65 -7.68 -5.43
N PRO A 66 -21.39 -6.99 -6.56
CA PRO A 66 -22.44 -6.69 -7.54
C PRO A 66 -22.95 -7.92 -8.33
N HIS A 67 -22.19 -9.02 -8.37
CA HIS A 67 -22.55 -10.20 -9.16
C HIS A 67 -23.26 -11.28 -8.35
N ILE A 68 -22.76 -11.58 -7.14
CA ILE A 68 -23.30 -12.66 -6.29
C ILE A 68 -24.01 -12.13 -5.03
N GLY A 69 -23.92 -10.83 -4.75
CA GLY A 69 -24.46 -10.21 -3.53
C GLY A 69 -23.50 -10.28 -2.34
N TYR A 70 -23.63 -9.33 -1.42
CA TYR A 70 -22.75 -9.16 -0.26
C TYR A 70 -22.67 -10.41 0.64
N ASP A 71 -23.81 -11.05 0.93
CA ASP A 71 -23.85 -12.21 1.82
C ASP A 71 -23.10 -13.43 1.24
N LYS A 72 -23.21 -13.65 -0.07
CA LYS A 72 -22.49 -14.73 -0.75
C LYS A 72 -21.01 -14.44 -0.83
N ALA A 73 -20.64 -13.20 -1.16
CA ALA A 73 -19.26 -12.73 -1.16
C ALA A 73 -18.60 -12.90 0.22
N ALA A 74 -19.27 -12.50 1.29
CA ALA A 74 -18.78 -12.68 2.67
C ALA A 74 -18.60 -14.18 3.04
N LYS A 75 -19.49 -15.06 2.58
CA LYS A 75 -19.34 -16.51 2.77
C LYS A 75 -18.11 -17.08 2.06
N VAL A 76 -17.84 -16.64 0.82
CA VAL A 76 -16.64 -17.04 0.07
C VAL A 76 -15.38 -16.61 0.81
N ALA A 77 -15.30 -15.35 1.25
CA ALA A 77 -14.15 -14.85 2.00
C ALA A 77 -13.92 -15.61 3.30
N LYS A 78 -14.99 -15.90 4.07
CA LYS A 78 -14.87 -16.70 5.30
C LYS A 78 -14.37 -18.10 5.03
N LYS A 79 -14.88 -18.76 3.99
CA LYS A 79 -14.45 -20.12 3.62
C LYS A 79 -12.98 -20.14 3.18
N ALA A 80 -12.59 -19.22 2.30
CA ALA A 80 -11.21 -19.05 1.86
C ALA A 80 -10.25 -18.83 3.04
N HIS A 81 -10.66 -18.01 4.02
CA HIS A 81 -9.85 -17.75 5.21
C HIS A 81 -9.71 -18.96 6.15
N ILE A 82 -10.81 -19.71 6.37
CA ILE A 82 -10.82 -20.87 7.27
C ILE A 82 -10.06 -22.05 6.66
N GLU A 83 -10.26 -22.32 5.37
CA GLU A 83 -9.66 -23.46 4.67
C GLU A 83 -8.27 -23.16 4.11
N GLY A 84 -7.83 -21.89 4.13
CA GLY A 84 -6.54 -21.47 3.60
C GLY A 84 -6.42 -21.60 2.08
N ILE A 85 -7.56 -21.56 1.39
CA ILE A 85 -7.67 -21.70 -0.07
C ILE A 85 -7.90 -20.36 -0.74
N THR A 86 -7.73 -20.30 -2.06
CA THR A 86 -7.97 -19.07 -2.82
C THR A 86 -9.46 -18.71 -2.86
N LEU A 87 -9.77 -17.43 -3.10
CA LEU A 87 -11.15 -16.99 -3.32
C LEU A 87 -11.82 -17.72 -4.50
N LYS A 88 -11.04 -18.04 -5.54
CA LYS A 88 -11.49 -18.77 -6.72
C LYS A 88 -11.94 -20.19 -6.35
N GLU A 89 -11.11 -20.95 -5.63
CA GLU A 89 -11.44 -22.29 -5.14
C GLU A 89 -12.62 -22.28 -4.16
N ALA A 90 -12.67 -21.29 -3.25
CA ALA A 90 -13.77 -21.15 -2.30
C ALA A 90 -15.11 -20.86 -3.01
N ALA A 91 -15.09 -20.03 -4.05
CA ALA A 91 -16.29 -19.66 -4.79
C ALA A 91 -16.81 -20.79 -5.69
N ILE A 92 -15.91 -21.55 -6.33
CA ILE A 92 -16.23 -22.73 -7.13
C ILE A 92 -16.76 -23.86 -6.25
N SER A 93 -16.11 -24.13 -5.11
CA SER A 93 -16.55 -25.18 -4.17
C SER A 93 -17.90 -24.88 -3.51
N LEU A 94 -18.30 -23.61 -3.41
CA LEU A 94 -19.63 -23.20 -2.95
C LEU A 94 -20.67 -23.18 -4.09
N GLY A 95 -20.26 -23.38 -5.34
CA GLY A 95 -21.13 -23.37 -6.52
C GLY A 95 -21.72 -21.99 -6.81
N PHE A 96 -21.08 -20.91 -6.36
CA PHE A 96 -21.60 -19.56 -6.55
C PHE A 96 -21.26 -18.96 -7.92
N LEU A 97 -20.21 -19.47 -8.56
CA LEU A 97 -19.71 -18.99 -9.85
C LEU A 97 -18.76 -20.02 -10.47
N THR A 98 -18.57 -19.93 -11.78
CA THR A 98 -17.63 -20.76 -12.54
C THR A 98 -16.25 -20.11 -12.64
N ASP A 99 -15.26 -20.89 -13.07
CA ASP A 99 -13.89 -20.43 -13.31
C ASP A 99 -13.84 -19.19 -14.22
N GLU A 100 -14.56 -19.26 -15.34
CA GLU A 100 -14.65 -18.20 -16.34
C GLU A 100 -15.32 -16.93 -15.81
N GLN A 101 -16.33 -17.09 -14.96
CA GLN A 101 -17.01 -15.96 -14.32
C GLN A 101 -16.10 -15.25 -13.32
N PHE A 102 -15.31 -16.00 -12.54
CA PHE A 102 -14.34 -15.43 -11.62
C PHE A 102 -13.32 -14.56 -12.37
N ASP A 103 -12.72 -15.10 -13.43
CA ASP A 103 -11.68 -14.40 -14.19
C ASP A 103 -12.23 -13.18 -14.96
N THR A 104 -13.52 -13.22 -15.32
CA THR A 104 -14.19 -12.09 -15.98
C THR A 104 -14.52 -10.96 -14.99
N TRP A 105 -14.97 -11.30 -13.78
CA TRP A 105 -15.44 -10.33 -12.79
C TRP A 105 -14.32 -9.78 -11.91
N VAL A 106 -13.34 -10.61 -11.56
CA VAL A 106 -12.23 -10.24 -10.66
C VAL A 106 -11.03 -9.82 -11.49
N LYS A 107 -11.04 -8.53 -11.87
CA LYS A 107 -9.95 -7.90 -12.62
C LYS A 107 -9.26 -6.83 -11.78
N PRO A 108 -8.08 -7.12 -11.18
CA PRO A 108 -7.35 -6.17 -10.33
C PRO A 108 -7.06 -4.84 -11.02
N GLU A 109 -6.80 -4.88 -12.33
CA GLU A 109 -6.61 -3.71 -13.21
C GLU A 109 -7.79 -2.72 -13.21
N ASN A 110 -9.00 -3.18 -12.90
CA ASN A 110 -10.20 -2.34 -12.84
C ASN A 110 -10.50 -1.83 -11.42
N MET A 111 -9.64 -2.12 -10.44
CA MET A 111 -9.84 -1.78 -9.02
C MET A 111 -8.83 -0.74 -8.49
N ILE A 112 -8.10 -0.06 -9.38
CA ILE A 112 -7.02 0.89 -9.04
C ILE A 112 -7.42 2.38 -9.14
N GLY A 113 -8.69 2.70 -9.41
CA GLY A 113 -9.14 4.08 -9.54
C GLY A 113 -10.67 4.24 -9.51
N PRO A 114 -11.17 5.47 -9.37
CA PRO A 114 -12.60 5.75 -9.45
C PRO A 114 -13.14 5.45 -10.85
N LYS A 115 -14.37 4.95 -10.92
CA LYS A 115 -15.17 4.87 -12.15
C LYS A 115 -15.96 6.15 -12.36
#